data_AF-A0A1G2ZUC1-F1
#
_entry.id   AF-A0A1G2ZUC1-F1
#
_cell.length_a   1.000
_cell.length_b   1.000
_cell.length_c   1.000
_cell.angle_alpha   90.00
_cell.angle_beta   90.00
_cell.angle_gamma   90.00
#
_symmetry.space_group_name_H-M   'P 1'
#
loop_
_entity.id
_entity.type
_entity.pdbx_description
1 polymer ?
#
loop_
_entity_poly.entity_id
_entity_poly.type
_entity_poly.pdbx_seq_one_letter_code
_entity_poly.pdbx_strand_id
1 'polypeptide(L)'
;MYAEAPDIPPGKILDVPMKRLSSLRRSAFKDIILKAQTAPNLIVNTHATFRWRHGLFPAVDFDQMRQLNTDMYICLIDGVAALHKRLLDEHAVAHTLKDLIVWREEEIISTEMLCKGINETIPFYCLARGAEEETTDTFYKLVFRGETRRAYLSFPMTAVVDMEDVKREIDEFRHSMTPLFICFDPGDLEESYLPHRARRAAEENLDYVELTVLGQQVRLNLHEVRQIERDINSQTYARDFMLIDQSDMIISFVPSLPDGRAAISSGVERELQHAHEAAKEVYVIWTAKQNPSVFVTQTATRVFDNLAESIEFFQEKGYIGK
;
A
#
# COMPACT_ATOMS: atom_id res chain seq x y z
N MET A 1 14.56 6.98 22.66
CA MET A 1 14.70 5.80 23.53
C MET A 1 16.15 5.53 23.95
N TYR A 2 17.10 5.28 23.05
CA TYR A 2 18.52 5.09 23.48
C TYR A 2 19.10 6.32 24.20
N ALA A 3 18.71 7.53 23.82
CA ALA A 3 19.06 8.75 24.55
C ALA A 3 18.56 8.75 26.02
N GLU A 4 17.43 8.10 26.29
CA GLU A 4 16.81 7.97 27.62
C GLU A 4 17.40 6.81 28.44
N ALA A 5 18.17 5.91 27.80
CA ALA A 5 18.75 4.73 28.42
C ALA A 5 20.14 4.43 27.82
N PRO A 6 21.14 5.28 28.12
CA PRO A 6 22.49 5.12 27.58
C PRO A 6 23.19 3.85 28.09
N ASP A 7 22.65 3.20 29.13
CA ASP A 7 23.12 1.92 29.65
C ASP A 7 22.74 0.72 28.78
N ILE A 8 21.80 0.87 27.85
CA ILE A 8 21.36 -0.21 26.96
C ILE A 8 22.23 -0.21 25.69
N PRO A 9 22.91 -1.32 25.35
CA PRO A 9 23.69 -1.42 24.13
C PRO A 9 22.83 -1.23 22.87
N PRO A 10 23.37 -0.62 21.80
CA PRO A 10 22.70 -0.56 20.51
C PRO A 10 22.24 -1.95 20.02
N GLY A 11 21.05 -2.01 19.44
CA GLY A 11 20.38 -3.24 19.01
C GLY A 11 19.71 -4.05 20.13
N LYS A 12 19.83 -3.65 21.42
CA LYS A 12 19.27 -4.38 22.56
C LYS A 12 18.06 -3.71 23.21
N ILE A 13 17.54 -2.62 22.65
CA ILE A 13 16.40 -1.90 23.25
C ILE A 13 15.17 -2.79 23.42
N LEU A 14 14.85 -3.65 22.46
CA LEU A 14 13.70 -4.55 22.53
C LEU A 14 13.91 -5.75 23.46
N ASP A 15 15.15 -6.01 23.91
CA ASP A 15 15.48 -7.11 24.82
C ASP A 15 15.24 -6.75 26.30
N VAL A 16 14.95 -5.49 26.63
CA VAL A 16 14.72 -5.08 28.03
C VAL A 16 13.33 -5.48 28.54
N PRO A 17 13.14 -5.64 29.87
CA PRO A 17 11.85 -6.02 30.43
C PRO A 17 10.73 -5.08 30.00
N MET A 18 9.54 -5.64 29.69
CA MET A 18 8.39 -4.90 29.15
C MET A 18 8.05 -3.62 29.95
N LYS A 19 8.07 -3.70 31.29
CA LYS A 19 7.82 -2.52 32.14
C LYS A 19 8.81 -1.39 31.90
N ARG A 20 10.10 -1.72 31.76
CA ARG A 20 11.16 -0.76 31.46
C ARG A 20 10.99 -0.22 30.04
N LEU A 21 10.70 -1.09 29.07
CA LEU A 21 10.49 -0.72 27.69
C LEU A 21 9.31 0.26 27.53
N SER A 22 8.18 -0.01 28.18
CA SER A 22 7.02 0.88 28.22
C SER A 22 7.36 2.23 28.85
N SER A 23 8.13 2.25 29.95
CA SER A 23 8.57 3.51 30.57
C SER A 23 9.46 4.34 29.64
N LEU A 24 10.39 3.71 28.92
CA LEU A 24 11.27 4.40 27.98
C LEU A 24 10.52 4.95 26.77
N ARG A 25 9.51 4.21 26.28
CA ARG A 25 8.63 4.70 25.21
C ARG A 25 7.82 5.90 25.67
N ARG A 26 7.23 5.83 26.87
CA ARG A 26 6.50 6.97 27.44
C ARG A 26 7.38 8.20 27.61
N SER A 27 8.63 8.03 28.05
CA SER A 27 9.58 9.15 28.13
C SER A 27 9.85 9.76 26.75
N ALA A 28 10.15 8.93 25.75
CA ALA A 28 10.41 9.39 24.38
C ALA A 28 9.21 10.13 23.77
N PHE A 29 7.98 9.63 23.96
CA PHE A 29 6.77 10.30 23.48
C PHE A 29 6.49 11.62 24.21
N LYS A 30 6.82 11.72 25.50
CA LYS A 30 6.71 12.97 26.23
C LYS A 30 7.60 14.05 25.60
N ASP A 31 8.81 13.72 25.20
CA ASP A 31 9.71 14.66 24.52
C ASP A 31 9.20 15.05 23.13
N ILE A 32 8.63 14.09 22.38
CA ILE A 32 8.00 14.36 21.09
C ILE A 32 6.83 15.33 21.25
N ILE A 33 5.95 15.11 22.22
CA ILE A 33 4.81 15.99 22.53
C ILE A 33 5.28 17.39 22.91
N LEU A 34 6.33 17.52 23.72
CA LEU A 34 6.90 18.82 24.07
C LEU A 34 7.45 19.56 22.83
N LYS A 35 8.12 18.86 21.93
CA LYS A 35 8.60 19.45 20.66
C LYS A 35 7.43 19.85 19.74
N ALA A 36 6.37 19.05 19.71
CA ALA A 36 5.17 19.29 18.91
C ALA A 36 4.55 20.68 19.17
N GLN A 37 4.60 21.16 20.41
CA GLN A 37 4.03 22.46 20.80
C GLN A 37 4.67 23.67 20.09
N THR A 38 5.89 23.51 19.57
CA THR A 38 6.65 24.61 18.95
C THR A 38 6.93 24.37 17.46
N ALA A 39 6.65 23.17 16.96
CA ALA A 39 6.89 22.81 15.57
C ALA A 39 5.67 23.19 14.72
N PRO A 40 5.85 23.87 13.56
CA PRO A 40 4.72 24.17 12.67
C PRO A 40 4.14 22.90 12.05
N ASN A 41 4.99 21.90 11.78
CA ASN A 41 4.61 20.59 11.26
C ASN A 41 5.41 19.52 12.02
N LEU A 42 4.78 18.38 12.32
CA LEU A 42 5.42 17.24 12.96
C LEU A 42 5.05 15.96 12.25
N ILE A 43 6.06 15.15 11.90
CA ILE A 43 5.88 13.77 11.43
C ILE A 43 6.56 12.85 12.45
N VAL A 44 5.81 11.91 12.99
CA VAL A 44 6.32 10.91 13.93
C VAL A 44 6.37 9.56 13.22
N ASN A 45 7.58 9.10 12.90
CA ASN A 45 7.78 7.74 12.38
C ASN A 45 7.92 6.76 13.55
N THR A 46 6.92 5.91 13.73
CA THR A 46 6.87 4.89 14.78
C THR A 46 6.03 3.72 14.32
N HIS A 47 6.30 2.55 14.87
CA HIS A 47 5.35 1.44 14.79
C HIS A 47 4.12 1.70 15.66
N ALA A 48 2.99 1.10 15.30
CA ALA A 48 1.83 0.93 16.16
C ALA A 48 1.97 -0.32 17.05
N THR A 49 2.60 -1.38 16.51
CA THR A 49 2.88 -2.62 17.23
C THR A 49 4.28 -3.15 16.95
N PHE A 50 4.83 -3.84 17.94
CA PHE A 50 6.08 -4.56 17.79
C PHE A 50 5.84 -6.06 17.95
N ARG A 51 6.47 -6.85 17.07
CA ARG A 51 6.66 -8.28 17.25
C ARG A 51 8.11 -8.54 17.66
N TRP A 52 8.30 -9.08 18.86
CA TRP A 52 9.65 -9.41 19.35
C TRP A 52 9.64 -10.64 20.24
N ARG A 53 10.46 -11.65 19.90
CA ARG A 53 10.74 -12.95 20.59
C ARG A 53 9.56 -13.74 21.19
N HIS A 54 8.71 -13.10 21.99
CA HIS A 54 7.73 -13.69 22.89
C HIS A 54 6.32 -13.09 22.73
N GLY A 55 6.06 -12.27 21.72
CA GLY A 55 4.70 -11.86 21.39
C GLY A 55 4.59 -10.52 20.69
N LEU A 56 3.33 -10.16 20.45
CA LEU A 56 2.89 -8.87 19.93
C LEU A 56 2.60 -7.93 21.11
N PHE A 57 3.07 -6.69 21.04
CA PHE A 57 2.73 -5.67 22.04
C PHE A 57 2.59 -4.28 21.41
N PRO A 58 1.76 -3.39 22.00
CA PRO A 58 1.57 -2.04 21.49
C PRO A 58 2.85 -1.23 21.63
N ALA A 59 3.15 -0.43 20.62
CA ALA A 59 4.30 0.47 20.59
C ALA A 59 4.02 1.81 21.28
N VAL A 60 2.77 2.23 21.31
CA VAL A 60 2.30 3.52 21.84
C VAL A 60 1.11 3.33 22.77
N ASP A 61 0.79 4.34 23.57
CA ASP A 61 -0.42 4.35 24.42
C ASP A 61 -1.39 5.46 24.03
N PHE A 62 -2.67 5.19 24.24
CA PHE A 62 -3.75 6.11 23.85
C PHE A 62 -3.67 7.47 24.55
N ASP A 63 -3.21 7.53 25.80
CA ASP A 63 -3.17 8.79 26.54
C ASP A 63 -2.17 9.78 25.93
N GLN A 64 -0.99 9.30 25.53
CA GLN A 64 0.02 10.12 24.87
C GLN A 64 -0.36 10.44 23.42
N MET A 65 -0.99 9.51 22.70
CA MET A 65 -1.45 9.78 21.35
C MET A 65 -2.58 10.81 21.31
N ARG A 66 -3.48 10.84 22.32
CA ARG A 66 -4.48 11.92 22.48
C ARG A 66 -3.83 13.27 22.75
N GLN A 67 -2.77 13.31 23.55
CA GLN A 67 -2.02 14.54 23.82
C GLN A 67 -1.23 15.03 22.60
N LEU A 68 -0.72 14.10 21.79
CA LEU A 68 -0.03 14.42 20.54
C LEU A 68 -0.99 15.06 19.53
N ASN A 69 -2.27 14.67 19.55
CA ASN A 69 -3.36 15.25 18.76
C ASN A 69 -2.99 15.38 17.27
N THR A 70 -2.63 14.25 16.65
CA THR A 70 -2.25 14.19 15.24
C THR A 70 -3.45 14.36 14.32
N ASP A 71 -3.26 15.04 13.18
CA ASP A 71 -4.33 15.27 12.21
C ASP A 71 -4.53 14.11 11.22
N MET A 72 -3.62 13.13 11.19
CA MET A 72 -3.64 12.03 10.22
C MET A 72 -2.79 10.85 10.71
N TYR A 73 -3.18 9.63 10.34
CA TYR A 73 -2.36 8.43 10.46
C TYR A 73 -2.10 7.82 9.09
N ILE A 74 -0.84 7.47 8.80
CA ILE A 74 -0.43 6.79 7.56
C ILE A 74 0.34 5.54 7.94
N CYS A 75 -0.19 4.36 7.62
CA CYS A 75 0.52 3.09 7.71
C CYS A 75 1.26 2.82 6.41
N LEU A 76 2.59 2.87 6.45
CA LEU A 76 3.43 2.50 5.31
C LEU A 76 3.56 0.98 5.24
N ILE A 77 3.18 0.40 4.10
CA ILE A 77 3.24 -1.04 3.84
C ILE A 77 4.22 -1.37 2.73
N ASP A 78 4.67 -2.62 2.71
CA ASP A 78 5.73 -3.04 1.79
C ASP A 78 5.58 -4.51 1.40
N GLY A 79 6.27 -4.89 0.32
CA GLY A 79 6.31 -6.25 -0.19
C GLY A 79 7.10 -7.14 0.74
N VAL A 80 6.63 -8.38 0.95
CA VAL A 80 7.23 -9.35 1.85
C VAL A 80 8.68 -9.63 1.48
N ALA A 81 9.00 -9.69 0.18
CA ALA A 81 10.36 -9.89 -0.29
C ALA A 81 11.29 -8.69 -0.02
N ALA A 82 10.79 -7.46 -0.21
CA ALA A 82 11.55 -6.24 0.08
C ALA A 82 11.78 -6.07 1.59
N LEU A 83 10.75 -6.32 2.40
CA LEU A 83 10.83 -6.31 3.84
C LEU A 83 11.80 -7.37 4.37
N HIS A 84 11.74 -8.60 3.84
CA HIS A 84 12.68 -9.67 4.17
C HIS A 84 14.13 -9.24 3.92
N LYS A 85 14.39 -8.66 2.74
CA LYS A 85 15.73 -8.19 2.38
C LYS A 85 16.24 -7.10 3.32
N ARG A 86 15.45 -6.05 3.57
CA ARG A 86 15.88 -4.96 4.47
C ARG A 86 16.12 -5.46 5.89
N LEU A 87 15.27 -6.35 6.38
CA LEU A 87 15.46 -6.92 7.71
C LEU A 87 16.76 -7.71 7.80
N LEU A 88 17.11 -8.51 6.79
CA LEU A 88 18.39 -9.23 6.76
C LEU A 88 19.60 -8.29 6.72
N ASP A 89 19.49 -7.15 6.02
CA ASP A 89 20.58 -6.17 5.91
C ASP A 89 20.78 -5.36 7.19
N GLU A 90 19.68 -4.95 7.82
CA GLU A 90 19.71 -3.99 8.94
C GLU A 90 19.70 -4.67 10.30
N HIS A 91 19.14 -5.88 10.41
CA HIS A 91 18.82 -6.51 11.70
C HIS A 91 19.11 -8.03 11.72
N ALA A 92 19.81 -8.49 12.76
CA ALA A 92 20.03 -9.93 12.98
C ALA A 92 18.81 -10.59 13.66
N VAL A 93 17.66 -10.61 12.98
CA VAL A 93 16.40 -11.16 13.51
C VAL A 93 15.95 -12.33 12.65
N ALA A 94 15.86 -13.51 13.25
CA ALA A 94 15.26 -14.68 12.61
C ALA A 94 13.76 -14.44 12.41
N HIS A 95 13.28 -14.63 11.19
CA HIS A 95 11.89 -14.49 10.79
C HIS A 95 11.62 -15.35 9.57
N THR A 96 10.36 -15.71 9.36
CA THR A 96 9.85 -16.35 8.14
C THR A 96 9.08 -15.35 7.30
N LEU A 97 8.85 -15.62 6.02
CA LEU A 97 7.94 -14.82 5.19
C LEU A 97 6.51 -14.79 5.77
N LYS A 98 6.11 -15.86 6.47
CA LYS A 98 4.82 -15.92 7.17
C LYS A 98 4.75 -14.92 8.33
N ASP A 99 5.84 -14.73 9.07
CA ASP A 99 5.88 -13.73 10.15
C ASP A 99 5.72 -12.32 9.60
N LEU A 100 6.34 -12.03 8.44
CA LEU A 100 6.30 -10.71 7.80
C LEU A 100 4.92 -10.38 7.25
N ILE A 101 4.30 -11.31 6.52
CA ILE A 101 2.98 -11.08 5.92
C ILE A 101 1.88 -10.94 6.99
N VAL A 102 2.03 -11.60 8.13
CA VAL A 102 1.14 -11.44 9.30
C VAL A 102 1.42 -10.12 10.02
N TRP A 103 2.68 -9.76 10.20
CA TRP A 103 3.04 -8.51 10.87
C TRP A 103 2.55 -7.27 10.10
N ARG A 104 2.55 -7.32 8.76
CA ARG A 104 1.93 -6.29 7.92
C ARG A 104 0.46 -6.04 8.30
N GLU A 105 -0.35 -7.08 8.40
CA GLU A 105 -1.77 -6.95 8.78
C GLU A 105 -1.93 -6.45 10.21
N GLU A 106 -1.12 -6.98 11.15
CA GLU A 106 -1.12 -6.54 12.55
C GLU A 106 -0.82 -5.04 12.66
N GLU A 107 0.09 -4.52 11.84
CA GLU A 107 0.44 -3.11 11.84
C GLU A 107 -0.68 -2.24 11.24
N ILE A 108 -1.29 -2.67 10.12
CA ILE A 108 -2.43 -1.99 9.49
C ILE A 108 -3.59 -1.87 10.49
N ILE A 109 -4.05 -3.01 11.03
CA ILE A 109 -5.22 -3.03 11.92
C ILE A 109 -4.94 -2.29 13.22
N SER A 110 -3.73 -2.39 13.77
CA SER A 110 -3.40 -1.71 15.03
C SER A 110 -3.31 -0.20 14.84
N THR A 111 -2.80 0.26 13.70
CA THR A 111 -2.77 1.69 13.36
C THR A 111 -4.18 2.23 13.14
N GLU A 112 -5.04 1.49 12.44
CA GLU A 112 -6.45 1.85 12.24
C GLU A 112 -7.22 1.91 13.57
N MET A 113 -7.07 0.88 14.42
CA MET A 113 -7.68 0.85 15.75
C MET A 113 -7.17 1.96 16.66
N LEU A 114 -5.87 2.27 16.60
CA LEU A 114 -5.30 3.40 17.30
C LEU A 114 -5.97 4.69 16.84
N CYS A 115 -6.00 4.96 15.53
CA CYS A 115 -6.62 6.15 14.94
C CYS A 115 -8.08 6.31 15.42
N LYS A 116 -8.91 5.28 15.22
CA LYS A 116 -10.33 5.30 15.63
C LYS A 116 -10.52 5.45 17.14
N GLY A 117 -9.66 4.83 17.95
CA GLY A 117 -9.71 4.96 19.41
C GLY A 117 -9.26 6.33 19.95
N ILE A 118 -8.61 7.14 19.12
CA ILE A 118 -8.29 8.55 19.41
C ILE A 118 -9.44 9.45 18.95
N ASN A 119 -9.79 9.39 17.67
CA ASN A 119 -10.92 10.11 17.09
C ASN A 119 -11.30 9.49 15.73
N GLU A 120 -12.56 9.09 15.59
CA GLU A 120 -13.10 8.48 14.36
C GLU A 120 -13.10 9.42 13.15
N THR A 121 -12.99 10.73 13.34
CA THR A 121 -12.93 11.70 12.23
C THR A 121 -11.52 11.90 11.67
N ILE A 122 -10.48 11.41 12.35
CA ILE A 122 -9.10 11.52 11.86
C ILE A 122 -8.94 10.53 10.69
N PRO A 123 -8.43 10.97 9.53
CA PRO A 123 -8.18 10.07 8.43
C PRO A 123 -7.04 9.10 8.73
N PHE A 124 -7.29 7.83 8.40
CA PHE A 124 -6.29 6.77 8.34
C PHE A 124 -6.07 6.40 6.87
N TYR A 125 -4.79 6.30 6.48
CA TYR A 125 -4.41 5.85 5.15
C TYR A 125 -3.43 4.68 5.23
N CYS A 126 -3.58 3.76 4.29
CA CYS A 126 -2.57 2.78 3.98
C CYS A 126 -1.85 3.17 2.69
N LEU A 127 -0.53 3.19 2.71
CA LEU A 127 0.28 3.61 1.57
C LEU A 127 1.43 2.62 1.36
N ALA A 128 1.50 2.03 0.18
CA ALA A 128 2.66 1.22 -0.21
C ALA A 128 3.91 2.09 -0.27
N ARG A 129 5.08 1.56 0.12
CA ARG A 129 6.36 2.27 -0.04
C ARG A 129 6.77 2.44 -1.51
N GLY A 130 6.20 1.63 -2.39
CA GLY A 130 6.55 1.54 -3.79
C GLY A 130 7.43 0.32 -4.09
N ALA A 131 7.33 -0.18 -5.33
CA ALA A 131 8.09 -1.33 -5.81
C ALA A 131 9.28 -0.90 -6.68
N GLU A 132 9.00 -0.24 -7.80
CA GLU A 132 10.02 0.31 -8.71
C GLU A 132 10.27 1.79 -8.43
N GLU A 133 9.19 2.57 -8.30
CA GLU A 133 9.21 3.97 -7.91
C GLU A 133 8.70 4.13 -6.48
N GLU A 134 9.30 5.04 -5.71
CA GLU A 134 8.85 5.33 -4.36
C GLU A 134 7.60 6.22 -4.37
N THR A 135 6.68 5.96 -3.44
CA THR A 135 5.43 6.75 -3.29
C THR A 135 5.61 8.07 -2.54
N THR A 136 6.84 8.61 -2.52
CA THR A 136 7.20 9.83 -1.77
C THR A 136 6.38 11.04 -2.20
N ASP A 137 6.08 11.17 -3.51
CA ASP A 137 5.21 12.25 -4.02
C ASP A 137 3.75 12.08 -3.56
N THR A 138 3.21 10.85 -3.62
CA THR A 138 1.88 10.52 -3.09
C THR A 138 1.79 10.84 -1.60
N PHE A 139 2.80 10.44 -0.81
CA PHE A 139 2.89 10.78 0.61
C PHE A 139 2.88 12.30 0.82
N TYR A 140 3.69 13.04 0.07
CA TYR A 140 3.76 14.50 0.17
C TYR A 140 2.42 15.16 -0.14
N LYS A 141 1.75 14.76 -1.23
CA LYS A 141 0.42 15.30 -1.58
C LYS A 141 -0.63 14.93 -0.53
N LEU A 142 -0.60 13.71 0.00
CA LEU A 142 -1.50 13.28 1.05
C LEU A 142 -1.41 14.16 2.30
N VAL A 143 -0.18 14.49 2.72
CA VAL A 143 0.06 15.31 3.93
C VAL A 143 -0.17 16.80 3.68
N PHE A 144 0.20 17.34 2.51
CA PHE A 144 0.28 18.79 2.29
C PHE A 144 -0.68 19.34 1.21
N ARG A 145 -1.42 18.48 0.50
CA ARG A 145 -2.34 18.85 -0.59
C ARG A 145 -3.72 18.22 -0.38
N GLY A 146 -4.29 18.38 0.81
CA GLY A 146 -5.58 17.76 1.19
C GLY A 146 -6.79 18.17 0.33
N GLU A 147 -6.67 19.20 -0.51
CA GLU A 147 -7.71 19.59 -1.49
C GLU A 147 -7.66 18.77 -2.79
N THR A 148 -6.52 18.14 -3.10
CA THR A 148 -6.37 17.30 -4.28
C THR A 148 -7.17 16.02 -4.12
N ARG A 149 -7.94 15.65 -5.14
CA ARG A 149 -8.75 14.43 -5.12
C ARG A 149 -7.86 13.18 -5.06
N ARG A 150 -8.32 12.19 -4.31
CA ARG A 150 -7.70 10.86 -4.20
C ARG A 150 -8.34 9.92 -5.20
N ALA A 151 -7.52 9.25 -6.00
CA ALA A 151 -7.98 8.31 -7.02
C ALA A 151 -7.32 6.95 -6.80
N TYR A 152 -8.12 5.88 -6.77
CA TYR A 152 -7.61 4.53 -6.95
C TYR A 152 -7.45 4.26 -8.44
N LEU A 153 -6.25 3.89 -8.86
CA LEU A 153 -5.98 3.48 -10.23
C LEU A 153 -6.27 2.00 -10.39
N SER A 154 -7.05 1.63 -11.40
CA SER A 154 -7.41 0.24 -11.68
C SER A 154 -7.01 -0.11 -13.11
N PHE A 155 -6.37 -1.26 -13.32
CA PHE A 155 -5.92 -1.71 -14.63
C PHE A 155 -5.62 -3.22 -14.60
N PRO A 156 -5.66 -3.92 -15.75
CA PRO A 156 -5.30 -5.33 -15.78
C PRO A 156 -3.82 -5.54 -15.48
N MET A 157 -3.49 -6.41 -14.53
CA MET A 157 -2.10 -6.75 -14.20
C MET A 157 -1.73 -8.16 -14.70
N THR A 158 -2.37 -9.19 -14.15
CA THR A 158 -1.98 -10.60 -14.42
C THR A 158 -2.20 -11.03 -15.88
N ALA A 159 -3.26 -10.56 -16.53
CA ALA A 159 -3.63 -11.00 -17.88
C ALA A 159 -2.73 -10.43 -18.99
N VAL A 160 -1.93 -9.41 -18.67
CA VAL A 160 -1.11 -8.64 -19.62
C VAL A 160 0.39 -8.72 -19.30
N VAL A 161 0.78 -9.63 -18.38
CA VAL A 161 2.18 -9.79 -17.91
C VAL A 161 3.17 -10.04 -19.05
N ASP A 162 2.76 -10.70 -20.13
CA ASP A 162 3.64 -11.00 -21.27
C ASP A 162 3.39 -10.09 -22.48
N MET A 163 2.65 -8.98 -22.31
CA MET A 163 2.23 -8.08 -23.38
C MET A 163 2.86 -6.68 -23.23
N GLU A 164 4.06 -6.51 -23.80
CA GLU A 164 4.86 -5.29 -23.62
C GLU A 164 4.18 -4.00 -24.10
N ASP A 165 3.49 -4.05 -25.24
CA ASP A 165 2.79 -2.87 -25.75
C ASP A 165 1.63 -2.44 -24.84
N VAL A 166 0.92 -3.41 -24.26
CA VAL A 166 -0.20 -3.15 -23.34
C VAL A 166 0.31 -2.62 -22.00
N LYS A 167 1.44 -3.13 -21.51
CA LYS A 167 2.10 -2.58 -20.31
C LYS A 167 2.50 -1.13 -20.51
N ARG A 168 3.08 -0.79 -21.66
CA ARG A 168 3.47 0.59 -21.97
C ARG A 168 2.26 1.53 -21.94
N GLU A 169 1.10 1.12 -22.47
CA GLU A 169 -0.13 1.91 -22.38
C GLU A 169 -0.60 2.09 -20.92
N ILE A 170 -0.51 1.04 -20.10
CA ILE A 170 -0.84 1.11 -18.67
C ILE A 170 0.12 2.07 -17.95
N ASP A 171 1.41 1.99 -18.23
CA ASP A 171 2.40 2.88 -17.63
C ASP A 171 2.16 4.33 -18.06
N GLU A 172 1.85 4.59 -19.34
CA GLU A 172 1.46 5.92 -19.82
C GLU A 172 0.22 6.46 -19.08
N PHE A 173 -0.77 5.61 -18.85
CA PHE A 173 -1.94 5.95 -18.04
C PHE A 173 -1.54 6.32 -16.60
N ARG A 174 -0.74 5.48 -15.93
CA ARG A 174 -0.26 5.71 -14.55
C ARG A 174 0.49 7.03 -14.46
N HIS A 175 1.47 7.25 -15.33
CA HIS A 175 2.28 8.47 -15.39
C HIS A 175 1.45 9.72 -15.67
N SER A 176 0.36 9.60 -16.43
CA SER A 176 -0.53 10.73 -16.73
C SER A 176 -1.43 11.09 -15.56
N MET A 177 -1.84 10.12 -14.74
CA MET A 177 -2.71 10.36 -13.58
C MET A 177 -1.95 10.84 -12.34
N THR A 178 -0.74 10.32 -12.12
CA THR A 178 0.09 10.65 -10.94
C THR A 178 0.23 12.16 -10.68
N PRO A 179 0.57 13.04 -11.66
CA PRO A 179 0.70 14.48 -11.38
C PRO A 179 -0.64 15.18 -11.09
N LEU A 180 -1.77 14.58 -11.51
CA LEU A 180 -3.10 15.17 -11.46
C LEU A 180 -3.81 14.91 -10.13
N PHE A 181 -3.56 13.75 -9.52
CA PHE A 181 -4.29 13.27 -8.33
C PHE A 181 -3.35 12.79 -7.22
N ILE A 182 -3.94 12.47 -6.06
CA ILE A 182 -3.32 11.59 -5.07
C ILE A 182 -3.67 10.16 -5.47
N CYS A 183 -2.75 9.49 -6.17
CA CYS A 183 -2.99 8.17 -6.74
C CYS A 183 -2.63 7.06 -5.74
N PHE A 184 -3.57 6.15 -5.51
CA PHE A 184 -3.32 4.84 -4.90
C PHE A 184 -3.28 3.79 -6.01
N ASP A 185 -2.12 3.19 -6.20
CA ASP A 185 -1.84 2.28 -7.31
C ASP A 185 -1.57 0.87 -6.76
N PRO A 186 -2.35 -0.16 -7.17
CA PRO A 186 -2.12 -1.55 -6.74
C PRO A 186 -0.76 -2.09 -7.19
N GLY A 187 -0.19 -1.55 -8.28
CA GLY A 187 1.15 -1.86 -8.78
C GLY A 187 2.29 -1.42 -7.85
N ASP A 188 2.06 -0.46 -6.95
CA ASP A 188 3.07 -0.05 -5.95
C ASP A 188 3.35 -1.15 -4.92
N LEU A 189 2.47 -2.15 -4.84
CA LEU A 189 2.64 -3.34 -4.00
C LEU A 189 2.09 -4.58 -4.71
N GLU A 190 2.82 -5.07 -5.71
CA GLU A 190 2.43 -6.29 -6.41
C GLU A 190 3.20 -7.52 -5.92
N GLU A 191 2.49 -8.62 -5.62
CA GLU A 191 3.09 -9.83 -5.05
C GLU A 191 2.58 -11.14 -5.69
N SER A 192 1.60 -11.09 -6.61
CA SER A 192 1.03 -12.29 -7.24
C SER A 192 2.04 -13.05 -8.11
N TYR A 193 3.14 -12.40 -8.49
CA TYR A 193 4.24 -13.05 -9.21
C TYR A 193 4.95 -14.11 -8.36
N LEU A 194 4.95 -14.00 -7.01
CA LEU A 194 5.68 -14.91 -6.12
C LEU A 194 5.15 -16.36 -6.20
N PRO A 195 3.84 -16.62 -6.05
CA PRO A 195 3.29 -17.96 -6.27
C PRO A 195 3.58 -18.56 -7.66
N HIS A 196 3.57 -17.73 -8.70
CA HIS A 196 3.90 -18.18 -10.05
C HIS A 196 5.37 -18.62 -10.15
N ARG A 197 6.30 -17.82 -9.61
CA ARG A 197 7.73 -18.19 -9.57
C ARG A 197 8.00 -19.41 -8.70
N ALA A 198 7.28 -19.57 -7.58
CA ALA A 198 7.37 -20.75 -6.73
C ALA A 198 6.94 -22.03 -7.45
N ARG A 199 5.89 -21.98 -8.28
CA ARG A 199 5.48 -23.12 -9.11
C ARG A 199 6.57 -23.52 -10.10
N ARG A 200 7.15 -22.55 -10.82
CA ARG A 200 8.25 -22.80 -11.77
C ARG A 200 9.50 -23.38 -11.08
N ALA A 201 9.92 -22.80 -9.96
CA ALA A 201 11.07 -23.29 -9.20
C ALA A 201 10.88 -24.75 -8.75
N ALA A 202 9.65 -25.12 -8.34
CA ALA A 202 9.33 -26.48 -7.96
C ALA A 202 9.37 -27.47 -9.15
N GLU A 203 8.91 -27.06 -10.33
CA GLU A 203 9.02 -27.85 -11.58
C GLU A 203 10.48 -28.08 -11.98
N GLU A 204 11.34 -27.10 -11.71
CA GLU A 204 12.79 -27.16 -11.92
C GLU A 204 13.54 -27.89 -10.80
N ASN A 205 12.84 -28.45 -9.80
CA ASN A 205 13.39 -29.14 -8.62
C ASN A 205 14.34 -28.27 -7.77
N LEU A 206 14.11 -26.96 -7.72
CA LEU A 206 14.81 -26.03 -6.84
C LEU A 206 14.14 -25.99 -5.46
N ASP A 207 14.91 -25.68 -4.41
CA ASP A 207 14.43 -25.44 -3.05
C ASP A 207 14.30 -23.94 -2.71
N TYR A 208 14.56 -23.06 -3.69
CA TYR A 208 14.47 -21.61 -3.56
C TYR A 208 13.77 -20.95 -4.74
N VAL A 209 13.29 -19.73 -4.53
CA VAL A 209 12.80 -18.81 -5.55
C VAL A 209 13.79 -17.66 -5.67
N GLU A 210 14.30 -17.41 -6.87
CA GLU A 210 15.22 -16.30 -7.15
C GLU A 210 14.47 -15.11 -7.75
N LEU A 211 14.74 -13.91 -7.23
CA LEU A 211 14.16 -12.67 -7.68
C LEU A 211 15.09 -11.47 -7.45
N THR A 212 14.94 -10.45 -8.29
CA THR A 212 15.55 -9.15 -8.08
C THR A 212 14.64 -8.31 -7.19
N VAL A 213 15.15 -7.86 -6.05
CA VAL A 213 14.44 -7.02 -5.08
C VAL A 213 15.38 -5.88 -4.69
N LEU A 214 14.92 -4.63 -4.75
CA LEU A 214 15.74 -3.45 -4.44
C LEU A 214 17.08 -3.45 -5.22
N GLY A 215 17.04 -3.86 -6.50
CA GLY A 215 18.22 -3.95 -7.37
C GLY A 215 19.19 -5.09 -7.06
N GLN A 216 18.86 -6.01 -6.15
CA GLN A 216 19.74 -7.10 -5.72
C GLN A 216 19.07 -8.47 -5.90
N GLN A 217 19.87 -9.49 -6.21
CA GLN A 217 19.37 -10.87 -6.25
C GLN A 217 19.11 -11.38 -4.84
N VAL A 218 17.89 -11.88 -4.61
CA VAL A 218 17.43 -12.46 -3.36
C VAL A 218 16.94 -13.88 -3.63
N ARG A 219 17.31 -14.79 -2.73
CA ARG A 219 16.82 -16.16 -2.72
C ARG A 219 15.88 -16.36 -1.55
N LEU A 220 14.62 -16.63 -1.85
CA LEU A 220 13.61 -16.97 -0.86
C LEU A 220 13.47 -18.48 -0.77
N ASN A 221 13.25 -19.01 0.43
CA ASN A 221 12.97 -20.43 0.61
C ASN A 221 11.64 -20.80 -0.08
N LEU A 222 11.64 -21.82 -0.95
CA LEU A 222 10.46 -22.23 -1.72
C LEU A 222 9.29 -22.63 -0.81
N HIS A 223 9.57 -23.33 0.29
CA HIS A 223 8.54 -23.75 1.24
C HIS A 223 7.85 -22.53 1.89
N GLU A 224 8.61 -21.51 2.28
CA GLU A 224 8.04 -20.29 2.86
C GLU A 224 7.18 -19.52 1.86
N VAL A 225 7.61 -19.41 0.59
CA VAL A 225 6.81 -18.74 -0.45
C VAL A 225 5.49 -19.49 -0.68
N ARG A 226 5.52 -20.83 -0.73
CA ARG A 226 4.31 -21.66 -0.85
C ARG A 226 3.38 -21.51 0.35
N GLN A 227 3.94 -21.37 1.55
CA GLN A 227 3.16 -21.23 2.79
C GLN A 227 2.32 -19.95 2.80
N ILE A 228 2.81 -18.86 2.17
CA ILE A 228 2.13 -17.56 2.14
C ILE A 228 1.26 -17.33 0.90
N GLU A 229 1.17 -18.28 -0.04
CA GLU A 229 0.41 -18.10 -1.29
C GLU A 229 -1.05 -17.70 -1.04
N ARG A 230 -1.71 -18.35 -0.07
CA ARG A 230 -3.09 -18.02 0.29
C ARG A 230 -3.20 -16.65 0.94
N ASP A 231 -2.20 -16.26 1.74
CA ASP A 231 -2.15 -14.96 2.39
C ASP A 231 -1.97 -13.84 1.35
N ILE A 232 -1.05 -14.00 0.39
CA ILE A 232 -0.87 -13.07 -0.73
C ILE A 232 -2.20 -12.84 -1.44
N ASN A 233 -2.87 -13.91 -1.88
CA ASN A 233 -4.13 -13.79 -2.62
C ASN A 233 -5.23 -13.08 -1.80
N SER A 234 -5.33 -13.40 -0.51
CA SER A 234 -6.36 -12.82 0.36
C SER A 234 -6.06 -11.36 0.71
N GLN A 235 -4.80 -11.03 0.95
CA GLN A 235 -4.37 -9.67 1.30
C GLN A 235 -4.38 -8.74 0.10
N THR A 236 -4.03 -9.21 -1.11
CA THR A 236 -4.21 -8.41 -2.35
C THR A 236 -5.65 -7.93 -2.45
N TYR A 237 -6.61 -8.85 -2.34
CA TYR A 237 -8.04 -8.50 -2.41
C TYR A 237 -8.49 -7.52 -1.32
N ALA A 238 -8.14 -7.79 -0.05
CA ALA A 238 -8.53 -6.92 1.07
C ALA A 238 -7.89 -5.53 0.97
N ARG A 239 -6.63 -5.47 0.56
CA ARG A 239 -5.89 -4.22 0.39
C ARG A 239 -6.45 -3.38 -0.73
N ASP A 240 -6.71 -3.96 -1.91
CA ASP A 240 -7.21 -3.20 -3.06
C ASP A 240 -8.56 -2.53 -2.70
N PHE A 241 -9.42 -3.23 -1.96
CA PHE A 241 -10.67 -2.65 -1.45
C PHE A 241 -10.44 -1.54 -0.42
N MET A 242 -9.49 -1.72 0.51
CA MET A 242 -9.09 -0.65 1.43
C MET A 242 -8.55 0.59 0.69
N LEU A 243 -7.77 0.40 -0.38
CA LEU A 243 -7.25 1.50 -1.20
C LEU A 243 -8.38 2.22 -1.95
N ILE A 244 -9.40 1.49 -2.44
CA ILE A 244 -10.62 2.08 -2.99
C ILE A 244 -11.36 2.86 -1.91
N ASP A 245 -11.55 2.29 -0.73
CA ASP A 245 -12.31 2.88 0.37
C ASP A 245 -11.74 4.22 0.84
N GLN A 246 -10.41 4.36 0.88
CA GLN A 246 -9.75 5.63 1.23
C GLN A 246 -9.66 6.65 0.07
N SER A 247 -10.07 6.26 -1.14
CA SER A 247 -10.07 7.13 -2.33
C SER A 247 -11.40 7.87 -2.51
N ASP A 248 -11.39 9.02 -3.18
CA ASP A 248 -12.61 9.74 -3.54
C ASP A 248 -13.31 9.11 -4.76
N MET A 249 -12.51 8.54 -5.67
CA MET A 249 -12.97 7.96 -6.92
C MET A 249 -12.09 6.78 -7.36
N ILE A 250 -12.58 6.00 -8.32
CA ILE A 250 -11.80 5.03 -9.06
C ILE A 250 -11.65 5.50 -10.52
N ILE A 251 -10.43 5.37 -11.05
CA ILE A 251 -10.13 5.59 -12.47
C ILE A 251 -9.56 4.29 -13.01
N SER A 252 -10.36 3.59 -13.82
CA SER A 252 -10.00 2.30 -14.39
C SER A 252 -9.60 2.45 -15.85
N PHE A 253 -8.44 1.91 -16.23
CA PHE A 253 -7.95 1.85 -17.60
C PHE A 253 -8.09 0.43 -18.14
N VAL A 254 -8.85 0.29 -19.23
CA VAL A 254 -9.12 -0.97 -19.90
C VAL A 254 -8.52 -0.91 -21.32
N PRO A 255 -7.28 -1.41 -21.50
CA PRO A 255 -6.60 -1.35 -22.79
C PRO A 255 -7.20 -2.32 -23.81
N SER A 256 -6.90 -2.08 -25.10
CA SER A 256 -7.21 -3.01 -26.18
C SER A 256 -6.14 -4.10 -26.28
N LEU A 257 -6.56 -5.36 -26.37
CA LEU A 257 -5.68 -6.47 -26.75
C LEU A 257 -5.38 -6.44 -28.26
N PRO A 258 -4.32 -7.14 -28.73
CA PRO A 258 -3.98 -7.21 -30.15
C PRO A 258 -5.10 -7.76 -31.05
N ASP A 259 -6.00 -8.57 -30.49
CA ASP A 259 -7.18 -9.10 -31.19
C ASP A 259 -8.40 -8.16 -31.16
N GLY A 260 -8.26 -6.96 -30.57
CA GLY A 260 -9.29 -5.93 -30.47
C GLY A 260 -10.27 -6.12 -29.30
N ARG A 261 -10.11 -7.17 -28.47
CA ARG A 261 -10.90 -7.36 -27.25
C ARG A 261 -10.41 -6.44 -26.13
N ALA A 262 -11.28 -6.22 -25.15
CA ALA A 262 -10.92 -5.48 -23.95
C ALA A 262 -10.07 -6.33 -23.01
N ALA A 263 -8.97 -5.77 -22.53
CA ALA A 263 -8.16 -6.34 -21.46
C ALA A 263 -8.82 -6.04 -20.11
N ILE A 264 -9.92 -6.72 -19.80
CA ILE A 264 -10.59 -6.61 -18.51
C ILE A 264 -10.45 -7.91 -17.73
N SER A 265 -10.09 -7.80 -16.45
CA SER A 265 -9.98 -8.93 -15.53
C SER A 265 -11.15 -8.96 -14.57
N SER A 266 -11.41 -10.13 -13.97
CA SER A 266 -12.40 -10.26 -12.90
C SER A 266 -12.04 -9.45 -11.64
N GLY A 267 -10.76 -9.11 -11.46
CA GLY A 267 -10.30 -8.18 -10.43
C GLY A 267 -10.85 -6.78 -10.68
N VAL A 268 -10.58 -6.24 -11.88
CA VAL A 268 -11.05 -4.91 -12.29
C VAL A 268 -12.58 -4.79 -12.20
N GLU A 269 -13.33 -5.80 -12.66
CA GLU A 269 -14.80 -5.77 -12.54
C GLU A 269 -15.28 -5.71 -11.08
N ARG A 270 -14.60 -6.41 -10.15
CA ARG A 270 -14.93 -6.37 -8.73
C ARG A 270 -14.56 -5.04 -8.08
N GLU A 271 -13.45 -4.43 -8.48
CA GLU A 271 -13.06 -3.10 -8.02
C GLU A 271 -14.09 -2.04 -8.43
N LEU A 272 -14.52 -2.06 -9.70
CA LEU A 272 -15.57 -1.17 -10.20
C LEU A 272 -16.89 -1.35 -9.44
N GLN A 273 -17.29 -2.59 -9.19
CA GLN A 273 -18.50 -2.90 -8.44
C GLN A 273 -18.39 -2.42 -6.98
N HIS A 274 -17.27 -2.70 -6.31
CA HIS A 274 -17.02 -2.27 -4.92
C HIS A 274 -17.06 -0.74 -4.79
N ALA A 275 -16.39 -0.02 -5.71
CA ALA A 275 -16.42 1.44 -5.73
C ALA A 275 -17.84 2.00 -5.95
N HIS A 276 -18.61 1.40 -6.86
CA HIS A 276 -19.99 1.78 -7.11
C HIS A 276 -20.88 1.56 -5.88
N GLU A 277 -20.78 0.40 -5.22
CA GLU A 277 -21.52 0.08 -3.99
C GLU A 277 -21.13 1.00 -2.82
N ALA A 278 -19.87 1.45 -2.77
CA ALA A 278 -19.39 2.46 -1.84
C ALA A 278 -19.77 3.90 -2.22
N ALA A 279 -20.63 4.09 -3.23
CA ALA A 279 -21.09 5.38 -3.74
C ALA A 279 -19.96 6.34 -4.18
N LYS A 280 -18.85 5.79 -4.66
CA LYS A 280 -17.73 6.55 -5.23
C LYS A 280 -17.99 6.89 -6.69
N GLU A 281 -17.29 7.89 -7.20
CA GLU A 281 -17.29 8.16 -8.65
C GLU A 281 -16.46 7.09 -9.37
N VAL A 282 -17.05 6.53 -10.42
CA VAL A 282 -16.46 5.42 -11.19
C VAL A 282 -16.17 5.89 -12.61
N TYR A 283 -14.89 6.10 -12.91
CA TYR A 283 -14.44 6.55 -14.23
C TYR A 283 -13.75 5.40 -14.96
N VAL A 284 -14.15 5.13 -16.20
CA VAL A 284 -13.60 4.04 -17.00
C VAL A 284 -13.07 4.58 -18.31
N ILE A 285 -11.78 4.39 -18.58
CA ILE A 285 -11.12 4.71 -19.84
C ILE A 285 -11.05 3.40 -20.63
N TRP A 286 -11.83 3.32 -21.71
CA TRP A 286 -12.05 2.10 -22.47
C TRP A 286 -11.52 2.28 -23.90
N THR A 287 -10.31 1.81 -24.17
CA THR A 287 -9.67 1.99 -25.50
C THR A 287 -9.95 0.82 -26.46
N ALA A 288 -10.60 -0.24 -25.97
CA ALA A 288 -10.92 -1.41 -26.77
C ALA A 288 -12.09 -1.19 -27.75
N LYS A 289 -12.00 -1.80 -28.93
CA LYS A 289 -13.08 -1.73 -29.94
C LYS A 289 -14.33 -2.49 -29.53
N GLN A 290 -14.17 -3.53 -28.71
CA GLN A 290 -15.28 -4.26 -28.12
C GLN A 290 -16.09 -3.32 -27.21
N ASN A 291 -17.42 -3.30 -27.34
CA ASN A 291 -18.24 -2.47 -26.46
C ASN A 291 -18.13 -2.92 -24.98
N PRO A 292 -18.14 -1.98 -24.03
CA PRO A 292 -18.23 -2.31 -22.60
C PRO A 292 -19.48 -3.13 -22.28
N SER A 293 -19.36 -4.02 -21.30
CA SER A 293 -20.50 -4.81 -20.84
C SER A 293 -21.54 -3.95 -20.12
N VAL A 294 -22.75 -4.47 -19.95
CA VAL A 294 -23.80 -3.81 -19.16
C VAL A 294 -23.35 -3.59 -17.71
N PHE A 295 -22.56 -4.51 -17.15
CA PHE A 295 -22.03 -4.36 -15.80
C PHE A 295 -21.10 -3.15 -15.67
N VAL A 296 -20.24 -2.91 -16.66
CA VAL A 296 -19.36 -1.72 -16.68
C VAL A 296 -20.18 -0.44 -16.87
N THR A 297 -21.12 -0.42 -17.83
CA THR A 297 -21.90 0.79 -18.12
C THR A 297 -22.91 1.16 -17.03
N GLN A 298 -23.39 0.20 -16.23
CA GLN A 298 -24.28 0.48 -15.09
C GLN A 298 -23.52 0.93 -13.83
N THR A 299 -22.26 0.49 -13.66
CA THR A 299 -21.44 0.88 -12.51
C THR A 299 -20.71 2.19 -12.74
N ALA A 300 -20.30 2.47 -13.98
CA ALA A 300 -19.55 3.67 -14.35
C ALA A 300 -20.39 4.95 -14.21
N THR A 301 -19.81 5.96 -13.58
CA THR A 301 -20.26 7.36 -13.64
C THR A 301 -20.06 7.93 -15.04
N ARG A 302 -18.91 7.63 -15.68
CA ARG A 302 -18.64 7.97 -17.07
C ARG A 302 -17.63 7.00 -17.68
N VAL A 303 -17.82 6.68 -18.96
CA VAL A 303 -16.88 5.94 -19.80
C VAL A 303 -16.28 6.89 -20.83
N PHE A 304 -14.98 6.77 -21.09
CA PHE A 304 -14.21 7.56 -22.04
C PHE A 304 -13.59 6.65 -23.09
N ASP A 305 -13.47 7.12 -24.33
CA ASP A 305 -12.87 6.32 -25.42
C ASP A 305 -11.33 6.35 -25.38
N ASN A 306 -10.75 7.33 -24.68
CA ASN A 306 -9.30 7.51 -24.58
C ASN A 306 -8.90 8.35 -23.36
N LEU A 307 -7.60 8.36 -23.09
CA LEU A 307 -7.01 9.07 -21.96
C LEU A 307 -7.21 10.60 -22.03
N ALA A 308 -7.06 11.21 -23.20
CA ALA A 308 -7.18 12.66 -23.37
C ALA A 308 -8.58 13.16 -23.01
N GLU A 309 -9.63 12.45 -23.45
CA GLU A 309 -11.02 12.80 -23.14
C GLU A 309 -11.28 12.79 -21.62
N SER A 310 -10.69 11.83 -20.89
CA SER A 310 -10.85 11.78 -19.43
C SER A 310 -10.19 12.96 -18.72
N ILE A 311 -8.98 13.36 -19.17
CA ILE A 311 -8.26 14.50 -18.62
C ILE A 311 -9.04 15.80 -18.88
N GLU A 312 -9.53 16.02 -20.10
CA GLU A 312 -10.37 17.18 -20.44
C GLU A 312 -11.61 17.25 -19.54
N PHE A 313 -12.28 16.12 -19.34
CA PHE A 313 -13.43 16.05 -18.44
C PHE A 313 -13.08 16.41 -16.99
N PHE A 314 -11.94 15.92 -16.47
CA PHE A 314 -11.52 16.25 -15.10
C PHE A 314 -11.18 17.74 -14.94
N GLN A 315 -10.66 18.39 -15.99
CA GLN A 315 -10.46 19.85 -16.02
C GLN A 315 -11.81 20.59 -16.00
N GLU A 316 -12.77 20.17 -16.82
CA GLU A 316 -14.11 20.76 -16.86
C GLU A 316 -14.86 20.62 -15.53
N LYS A 317 -14.71 19.47 -14.86
CA LYS A 317 -15.23 19.21 -13.51
C LYS A 317 -14.54 20.01 -12.42
N GLY A 318 -13.39 20.61 -12.71
CA GLY A 318 -12.57 21.33 -11.73
C GLY A 318 -11.87 20.41 -10.73
N TYR A 319 -11.67 19.14 -11.07
CA TYR A 319 -10.92 18.21 -10.22
C TYR A 319 -9.41 18.45 -10.30
N ILE A 320 -8.97 18.97 -11.45
CA ILE A 320 -7.58 19.34 -11.72
C ILE A 320 -7.52 20.78 -12.26
N GLY A 321 -6.36 21.42 -12.09
CA GLY A 321 -6.10 22.75 -12.64
C GLY A 321 -6.11 22.78 -14.17
N LYS A 322 -6.36 23.97 -14.73
CA LYS A 322 -6.14 24.23 -16.17
C LYS A 322 -4.67 24.35 -16.49
#